data_AF-A0A9Q1E4M7-F1
#
_entry.id   AF-A0A9Q1E4M7-F1
#
_cell.length_a   1.000
_cell.length_b   1.000
_cell.length_c   1.000
_cell.angle_alpha   90.00
_cell.angle_beta   90.00
_cell.angle_gamma   90.00
#
_symmetry.space_group_name_H-M   'P 1'
#
loop_
_entity.id
_entity.type
_entity.pdbx_description
1 polymer ?
#
loop_
_entity_poly.entity_id
_entity_poly.type
_entity_poly.pdbx_seq_one_letter_code
_entity_poly.pdbx_strand_id
1 'polypeptide(L)'
;MMLSPDQPDADLPWGQSDTESVLHDIKIGCVSDEPMDGEGKMRTLAPQGLSREEKRRRRRATAKYRSAHATRERIRVEAFNVAFAELRKLLPTLPPDKKLSKIEILRLAICYISYLNHVLDV
;
A
#
# COMPACT_ATOMS: atom_id res chain seq x y z
N MET A 1 -22.66 51.07 -13.94
CA MET A 1 -22.58 50.16 -15.10
C MET A 1 -22.26 48.77 -14.56
N MET A 2 -23.06 47.80 -14.97
CA MET A 2 -22.91 46.34 -14.83
C MET A 2 -22.92 45.72 -13.43
N LEU A 3 -24.12 45.28 -13.03
CA LEU A 3 -24.36 44.17 -12.10
C LEU A 3 -24.49 42.87 -12.92
N SER A 4 -24.14 41.75 -12.28
CA SER A 4 -24.51 40.35 -12.57
C SER A 4 -23.75 39.59 -13.69
N PRO A 5 -23.80 38.23 -13.72
CA PRO A 5 -24.24 37.26 -12.69
C PRO A 5 -23.38 35.96 -12.57
N ASP A 6 -23.62 35.25 -11.46
CA ASP A 6 -23.88 33.81 -11.28
C ASP A 6 -23.71 32.79 -12.45
N GLN A 7 -23.40 31.55 -12.01
CA GLN A 7 -23.59 30.23 -12.61
C GLN A 7 -22.49 29.57 -13.47
N PRO A 8 -22.41 28.21 -13.52
CA PRO A 8 -23.09 27.18 -12.68
C PRO A 8 -22.18 26.05 -12.15
N ASP A 9 -22.62 25.42 -11.06
CA ASP A 9 -22.41 23.98 -10.79
C ASP A 9 -22.94 23.15 -11.97
N ALA A 10 -22.12 22.26 -12.50
CA ALA A 10 -22.59 21.14 -13.33
C ALA A 10 -21.63 19.96 -13.21
N ASP A 11 -22.03 19.04 -12.34
CA ASP A 11 -22.07 17.60 -12.59
C ASP A 11 -20.74 16.87 -12.82
N LEU A 12 -20.32 16.18 -11.75
CA LEU A 12 -19.80 14.82 -11.92
C LEU A 12 -20.92 13.91 -12.46
N PRO A 13 -20.75 13.27 -13.63
CA PRO A 13 -21.29 11.95 -13.84
C PRO A 13 -20.21 10.94 -13.45
N TRP A 14 -20.59 10.08 -12.51
CA TRP A 14 -19.91 8.84 -12.19
C TRP A 14 -19.85 7.98 -13.46
N GLY A 15 -18.76 8.12 -14.22
CA GLY A 15 -18.44 7.28 -15.36
C GLY A 15 -17.65 6.07 -14.88
N GLN A 16 -18.36 4.99 -14.58
CA GLN A 16 -17.81 3.63 -14.53
C GLN A 16 -16.77 3.47 -15.64
N SER A 17 -15.54 3.20 -15.24
CA SER A 17 -14.52 2.65 -16.13
C SER A 17 -14.00 1.40 -15.46
N ASP A 18 -14.24 0.31 -16.16
CA ASP A 18 -14.12 -1.08 -15.78
C ASP A 18 -12.84 -1.41 -15.03
N THR A 19 -13.01 -2.22 -13.99
CA THR A 19 -11.96 -2.89 -13.21
C THR A 19 -11.24 -3.99 -14.00
N GLU A 20 -10.95 -3.77 -15.27
CA GLU A 20 -10.27 -4.73 -16.17
C GLU A 20 -9.33 -4.02 -17.15
N SER A 21 -8.35 -3.24 -16.66
CA SER A 21 -7.21 -2.85 -17.51
C SER A 21 -5.91 -2.48 -16.78
N VAL A 22 -5.69 -2.97 -15.55
CA VAL A 22 -4.39 -2.79 -14.85
C VAL A 22 -3.70 -4.14 -14.61
N LEU A 23 -3.74 -5.01 -15.63
CA LEU A 23 -3.03 -6.29 -15.63
C LEU A 23 -2.11 -6.47 -16.85
N HIS A 24 -2.00 -5.48 -17.74
CA HIS A 24 -1.31 -5.67 -19.02
C HIS A 24 -0.10 -4.77 -19.30
N ASP A 25 0.44 -4.06 -18.30
CA ASP A 25 1.62 -3.20 -18.50
C ASP A 25 2.77 -3.43 -17.50
N ILE A 26 2.99 -4.70 -17.16
CA ILE A 26 4.30 -5.15 -16.66
C ILE A 26 4.87 -6.16 -17.66
N LYS A 27 4.99 -5.72 -18.91
CA LYS A 27 5.88 -6.34 -19.87
C LYS A 27 7.31 -6.02 -19.43
N ILE A 28 7.82 -6.82 -18.50
CA ILE A 28 9.26 -6.88 -18.18
C ILE A 28 9.94 -7.40 -19.45
N GLY A 29 10.37 -6.47 -20.29
CA GLY A 29 11.39 -6.73 -21.31
C GLY A 29 12.69 -7.04 -20.60
N CYS A 30 12.94 -8.32 -20.35
CA CYS A 30 14.28 -8.81 -20.07
C CYS A 30 15.01 -8.78 -21.41
N VAL A 31 15.70 -7.67 -21.69
CA VAL A 31 16.71 -7.67 -22.75
C VAL A 31 17.80 -8.63 -22.28
N SER A 32 17.91 -9.75 -22.98
CA SER A 32 19.05 -10.65 -22.88
C SER A 32 20.27 -9.90 -23.42
N ASP A 33 21.19 -9.52 -22.52
CA ASP A 33 22.54 -9.11 -22.92
C ASP A 33 23.28 -10.36 -23.41
N GLU A 34 23.48 -10.48 -24.71
CA GLU A 34 24.41 -11.42 -25.34
C GLU A 34 25.85 -10.92 -25.15
N PRO A 35 26.79 -11.73 -24.63
CA PRO A 35 28.19 -11.34 -24.58
C PRO A 35 28.91 -11.72 -25.89
N MET A 36 29.54 -10.72 -26.51
CA MET A 36 30.39 -10.86 -27.69
C MET A 36 31.75 -11.47 -27.31
N ASP A 37 32.15 -12.55 -27.98
CA ASP A 37 33.44 -13.22 -27.86
C ASP A 37 34.60 -12.30 -28.30
N GLY A 38 35.58 -12.11 -27.41
CA GLY A 38 36.82 -11.40 -27.67
C GLY A 38 37.97 -12.06 -26.89
N GLU A 39 38.85 -12.75 -27.62
CA GLU A 39 39.99 -13.49 -27.09
C GLU A 39 41.01 -12.55 -26.42
N GLY A 40 41.15 -12.68 -25.10
CA GLY A 40 42.14 -11.97 -24.30
C GLY A 40 42.44 -12.76 -23.03
N LYS A 41 43.46 -13.62 -23.09
CA LYS A 41 43.85 -14.56 -22.03
C LYS A 41 44.51 -13.85 -20.85
N MET A 42 43.71 -13.20 -20.00
CA MET A 42 44.06 -12.97 -18.60
C MET A 42 43.27 -13.97 -17.75
N ARG A 43 43.98 -14.76 -16.96
CA ARG A 43 43.42 -15.80 -16.08
C ARG A 43 42.45 -15.16 -15.09
N THR A 44 41.16 -15.10 -15.44
CA THR A 44 40.10 -14.70 -14.52
C THR A 44 39.96 -15.81 -13.50
N LEU A 45 40.38 -15.57 -12.27
CA LEU A 45 40.04 -16.40 -11.13
C LEU A 45 38.51 -16.50 -11.09
N ALA A 46 37.97 -17.65 -11.51
CA ALA A 46 36.54 -17.92 -11.44
C ALA A 46 36.07 -17.59 -10.01
N PRO A 47 35.06 -16.73 -9.83
CA PRO A 47 34.59 -16.43 -8.49
C PRO A 47 34.02 -17.74 -7.94
N GLN A 48 34.65 -18.25 -6.89
CA GLN A 48 34.16 -19.38 -6.12
C GLN A 48 32.66 -19.19 -5.91
N GLY A 49 31.87 -20.22 -6.26
CA GLY A 49 30.42 -20.14 -6.27
C GLY A 49 29.91 -19.63 -4.93
N LEU A 50 29.44 -18.39 -4.90
CA LEU A 50 28.92 -17.76 -3.70
C LEU A 50 27.84 -18.65 -3.09
N SER A 51 27.96 -18.89 -1.78
CA SER A 51 27.03 -19.71 -1.01
C SER A 51 25.59 -19.28 -1.28
N ARG A 52 24.65 -20.23 -1.16
CA ARG A 52 23.21 -19.95 -1.28
C ARG A 52 22.79 -18.78 -0.40
N GLU A 53 23.40 -18.63 0.77
CA GLU A 53 23.10 -17.53 1.69
C GLU A 53 23.67 -16.18 1.19
N GLU A 54 24.88 -16.18 0.66
CA GLU A 54 25.52 -15.00 0.05
C GLU A 54 24.69 -14.47 -1.14
N LYS A 55 24.18 -15.37 -1.98
CA LYS A 55 23.26 -15.04 -3.09
C LYS A 55 21.96 -14.40 -2.59
N ARG A 56 21.39 -14.90 -1.48
CA ARG A 56 20.17 -14.32 -0.87
C ARG A 56 20.46 -12.94 -0.30
N ARG A 57 21.58 -12.76 0.40
CA ARG A 57 22.01 -11.47 0.95
C ARG A 57 22.18 -10.44 -0.16
N ARG A 58 22.88 -10.78 -1.25
CA ARG A 58 23.06 -9.87 -2.41
C ARG A 58 21.72 -9.47 -3.03
N ARG A 59 20.79 -10.41 -3.22
CA ARG A 59 19.43 -10.10 -3.73
C ARG A 59 18.68 -9.13 -2.81
N ARG A 60 18.70 -9.36 -1.49
CA ARG A 60 18.04 -8.48 -0.51
C ARG A 60 18.68 -7.09 -0.44
N ALA A 61 19.97 -6.99 -0.70
CA ALA A 61 20.71 -5.73 -0.77
C ALA A 61 20.49 -4.96 -2.09
N THR A 62 19.74 -5.48 -3.06
CA THR A 62 19.38 -4.71 -4.25
C THR A 62 18.33 -3.64 -3.92
N ALA A 63 18.44 -2.47 -4.54
CA ALA A 63 17.45 -1.41 -4.41
C ALA A 63 16.04 -1.89 -4.81
N LYS A 64 15.94 -2.68 -5.89
CA LYS A 64 14.69 -3.29 -6.36
C LYS A 64 14.01 -4.17 -5.31
N TYR A 65 14.78 -5.00 -4.59
CA TYR A 65 14.20 -5.81 -3.51
C TYR A 65 13.71 -4.95 -2.35
N ARG A 66 14.52 -3.98 -1.92
CA ARG A 66 14.16 -3.08 -0.82
C ARG A 66 12.92 -2.25 -1.14
N SER A 67 12.84 -1.67 -2.33
CA SER A 67 11.69 -0.87 -2.76
C SER A 67 10.43 -1.72 -2.86
N ALA A 68 10.50 -2.91 -3.47
CA ALA A 68 9.37 -3.84 -3.54
C ALA A 68 8.88 -4.25 -2.14
N HIS A 69 9.78 -4.52 -1.20
CA HIS A 69 9.43 -4.85 0.18
C HIS A 69 8.79 -3.65 0.92
N ALA A 70 9.35 -2.45 0.76
CA ALA A 70 8.80 -1.24 1.36
C ALA A 70 7.39 -0.93 0.81
N THR A 71 7.15 -1.11 -0.49
CA THR A 71 5.83 -0.96 -1.10
C THR A 71 4.83 -1.95 -0.53
N ARG A 72 5.20 -3.23 -0.40
CA ARG A 72 4.33 -4.25 0.20
C ARG A 72 3.95 -3.91 1.64
N GLU A 73 4.92 -3.47 2.44
CA GLU A 73 4.66 -3.07 3.82
C GLU A 73 3.77 -1.84 3.92
N ARG A 74 3.96 -0.85 3.03
CA ARG A 74 3.07 0.31 2.93
C ARG A 74 1.62 -0.11 2.67
N ILE A 75 1.39 -0.98 1.68
CA ILE A 75 0.05 -1.50 1.35
C ILE A 75 -0.54 -2.23 2.57
N ARG A 76 0.25 -3.05 3.26
CA ARG A 76 -0.20 -3.77 4.46
C ARG A 76 -0.65 -2.81 5.56
N VAL A 77 0.13 -1.75 5.81
CA VAL A 77 -0.18 -0.73 6.83
C VAL A 77 -1.38 0.13 6.41
N GLU A 78 -1.52 0.45 5.13
CA GLU A 78 -2.67 1.16 4.58
C GLU A 78 -3.96 0.37 4.77
N ALA A 79 -3.97 -0.92 4.40
CA ALA A 79 -5.10 -1.81 4.64
C ALA A 79 -5.48 -1.88 6.13
N PHE A 80 -4.48 -1.95 7.02
CA PHE A 80 -4.70 -1.88 8.46
C PHE A 80 -5.34 -0.54 8.89
N ASN A 81 -4.86 0.58 8.37
CA ASN A 81 -5.37 1.90 8.72
C ASN A 81 -6.81 2.13 8.19
N VAL A 82 -7.15 1.58 7.02
CA VAL A 82 -8.52 1.59 6.48
C VAL A 82 -9.46 0.85 7.43
N ALA A 83 -9.12 -0.37 7.84
CA ALA A 83 -9.90 -1.12 8.83
C ALA A 83 -10.05 -0.36 10.16
N PHE A 84 -9.01 0.35 10.58
CA PHE A 84 -9.02 1.19 11.78
C PHE A 84 -9.95 2.40 11.65
N ALA A 85 -10.02 3.01 10.48
CA ALA A 85 -10.92 4.11 10.18
C ALA A 85 -12.38 3.64 10.13
N GLU A 86 -12.66 2.46 9.56
CA GLU A 86 -13.99 1.86 9.59
C GLU A 86 -14.44 1.56 11.03
N LEU A 87 -13.57 1.00 11.87
CA LEU A 87 -13.87 0.80 13.29
C LEU A 87 -14.21 2.13 13.98
N ARG A 88 -13.44 3.20 13.72
CA ARG A 88 -13.68 4.53 14.31
C ARG A 88 -15.06 5.10 13.99
N LYS A 89 -15.60 4.86 12.79
CA LYS A 89 -16.93 5.36 12.38
C LYS A 89 -18.06 4.76 13.22
N LEU A 90 -17.87 3.54 13.73
CA LEU A 90 -18.86 2.83 14.55
C LEU A 90 -18.86 3.28 16.01
N LEU A 91 -17.84 4.02 16.45
CA LEU A 91 -17.68 4.40 17.85
C LEU A 91 -18.41 5.71 18.18
N PRO A 92 -19.20 5.73 19.26
CA PRO A 92 -19.88 6.96 19.70
C PRO A 92 -18.88 7.95 20.30
N THR A 93 -18.84 9.19 19.80
CA THR A 93 -18.01 10.28 20.33
C THR A 93 -18.74 11.61 20.32
N LEU A 94 -18.47 12.46 21.33
CA LEU A 94 -18.81 13.88 21.32
C LEU A 94 -17.51 14.72 21.31
N PRO A 95 -17.31 15.62 20.33
CA PRO A 95 -18.06 15.75 19.09
C PRO A 95 -17.85 14.54 18.14
N PRO A 96 -18.70 14.32 17.12
CA PRO A 96 -18.60 13.18 16.21
C PRO A 96 -17.24 13.05 15.49
N ASP A 97 -16.59 14.18 15.24
CA ASP A 97 -15.30 14.32 14.56
C ASP A 97 -14.09 14.30 15.50
N LYS A 98 -14.28 13.96 16.79
CA LYS A 98 -13.19 13.85 17.76
C LYS A 98 -12.09 12.92 17.23
N LYS A 99 -10.87 13.45 17.08
CA LYS A 99 -9.70 12.64 16.72
C LYS A 99 -9.36 11.70 17.87
N LEU A 100 -9.32 10.40 17.58
CA LEU A 100 -8.94 9.36 18.53
C LEU A 100 -7.63 8.71 18.09
N SER A 101 -6.74 8.45 19.05
CA SER A 101 -5.55 7.64 18.84
C SER A 101 -5.91 6.16 18.67
N LYS A 102 -4.94 5.36 18.18
CA LYS A 102 -5.17 3.93 17.94
C LYS A 102 -5.58 3.19 19.23
N ILE A 103 -4.95 3.52 20.35
CA ILE A 103 -5.26 2.89 21.63
C ILE A 103 -6.64 3.29 22.17
N GLU A 104 -7.05 4.55 21.98
CA GLU A 104 -8.36 5.03 22.40
C GLU A 104 -9.48 4.34 21.63
N ILE A 105 -9.35 4.18 20.30
CA ILE A 105 -10.31 3.45 19.47
C ILE A 105 -10.50 2.02 19.98
N LEU A 106 -9.41 1.30 20.29
CA LEU A 106 -9.50 -0.07 20.80
C LEU A 106 -10.20 -0.13 22.16
N ARG A 107 -9.82 0.76 23.09
CA ARG A 107 -10.43 0.82 24.42
C ARG A 107 -11.93 1.16 24.34
N LEU A 108 -12.28 2.13 23.50
CA LEU A 108 -13.66 2.57 23.31
C LEU A 108 -14.49 1.49 22.62
N ALA A 109 -13.94 0.75 21.65
CA ALA A 109 -14.60 -0.38 21.01
C ALA A 109 -14.94 -1.48 22.02
N ILE A 110 -13.99 -1.86 22.88
CA ILE A 110 -14.23 -2.86 23.94
C ILE A 110 -15.33 -2.38 24.89
N CYS A 111 -15.24 -1.13 25.35
CA CYS A 111 -16.25 -0.54 26.23
C CYS A 111 -17.64 -0.52 25.58
N TYR A 112 -17.71 -0.15 24.29
CA TYR A 112 -18.97 -0.04 23.57
C TYR A 112 -19.62 -1.40 23.32
N ILE A 113 -18.85 -2.44 22.96
CA ILE A 113 -19.36 -3.81 22.85
C ILE A 113 -19.95 -4.26 24.20
N SER A 114 -19.23 -4.07 25.30
CA SER A 114 -19.72 -4.42 26.64
C SER A 114 -20.99 -3.65 27.03
N TYR A 115 -21.07 -2.37 26.68
CA TYR A 115 -22.25 -1.55 26.91
C TYR A 115 -23.46 -2.09 26.13
N LEU A 116 -23.29 -2.37 24.83
CA LEU A 116 -24.37 -2.91 24.00
C LEU A 116 -24.86 -4.27 24.51
N ASN A 117 -23.95 -5.17 24.91
CA ASN A 117 -24.33 -6.45 25.51
C ASN A 117 -25.17 -6.24 26.79
N HIS A 118 -24.75 -5.33 27.67
CA HIS A 118 -25.51 -5.03 28.88
C HIS A 118 -26.92 -4.47 28.57
N VAL A 119 -27.05 -3.61 27.55
CA VAL A 119 -28.34 -3.07 27.12
C VAL A 119 -29.26 -4.15 26.54
N LEU A 120 -28.71 -5.18 25.91
CA LEU A 120 -29.47 -6.28 25.31
C LEU A 120 -29.86 -7.38 26.32
N ASP A 121 -29.08 -7.54 27.39
CA ASP A 121 -29.35 -8.51 28.46
C ASP A 121 -30.40 -8.01 29.48
N VAL A 122 -30.74 -6.72 29.43
CA VAL A 122 -31.78 -6.06 30.25
C VAL A 122 -33.09 -6.02 29.48
#